data_AF-Q099C0-F1
#
_entry.id   AF-Q099C0-F1
#
_cell.length_a   1.000
_cell.length_b   1.000
_cell.length_c   1.000
_cell.angle_alpha   90.00
_cell.angle_beta   90.00
_cell.angle_gamma   90.00
#
_symmetry.space_group_name_H-M   'P 1'
#
loop_
_entity.id
_entity.type
_entity.pdbx_description
1 polymer ?
#
loop_
_entity_poly.entity_id
_entity_poly.type
_entity_poly.pdbx_seq_one_letter_code
_entity_poly.pdbx_strand_id
1 'polypeptide(L)' 'MQLESLRLSTLLMVTQLELLQAREALDGSQEAWLRLQAVSARATAAQEIAEELLCYGSPPTSRV' A
#
# COMPACT_ATOMS: atom_id res chain seq x y z
N MET A 1 15.04 -8.19 7.54
CA MET A 1 15.05 -8.09 6.06
C MET A 1 14.00 -8.98 5.38
N GLN A 2 14.09 -10.32 5.35
CA GLN A 2 13.10 -11.15 4.63
C GLN A 2 11.67 -11.08 5.22
N LEU A 3 11.54 -11.12 6.56
CA LEU A 3 10.24 -11.03 7.23
C LEU A 3 9.56 -9.66 7.02
N GLU A 4 10.34 -8.58 7.03
CA GLU A 4 9.85 -7.22 6.79
C GLU A 4 9.39 -7.06 5.35
N SER A 5 10.17 -7.60 4.39
CA SER A 5 9.78 -7.65 2.98
C SER A 5 8.48 -8.43 2.79
N LEU A 6 8.33 -9.62 3.40
CA LEU A 6 7.10 -10.40 3.31
C LEU A 6 5.89 -9.68 3.91
N ARG A 7 6.06 -9.03 5.07
CA ARG A 7 5.01 -8.24 5.73
C ARG A 7 4.58 -7.07 4.85
N LEU A 8 5.54 -6.39 4.23
CA LEU A 8 5.31 -5.28 3.33
C LEU A 8 4.58 -5.73 2.05
N SER A 9 5.02 -6.83 1.43
CA SER A 9 4.34 -7.42 0.27
C SER A 9 2.90 -7.81 0.61
N THR A 10 2.69 -8.39 1.80
CA THR A 10 1.35 -8.76 2.27
C THR A 10 0.47 -7.53 2.46
N LEU A 11 0.99 -6.47 3.09
CA LEU A 11 0.28 -5.21 3.29
C LEU A 11 -0.14 -4.59 1.95
N LEU A 12 0.77 -4.56 0.97
CA LEU A 12 0.50 -4.03 -0.38
C LEU A 12 -0.57 -4.87 -1.11
N MET A 13 -0.49 -6.20 -1.03
CA MET A 13 -1.50 -7.07 -1.66
C MET A 13 -2.88 -6.91 -1.02
N VAL A 14 -2.96 -6.84 0.31
CA VAL A 14 -4.24 -6.66 1.02
C VAL A 14 -4.85 -5.30 0.71
N THR A 15 -4.06 -4.23 0.75
CA THR A 15 -4.56 -2.87 0.44
C THR A 15 -5.04 -2.74 -1.01
N GLN A 16 -4.38 -3.40 -1.97
CA GLN A 16 -4.87 -3.48 -3.34
C GLN A 16 -6.19 -4.24 -3.47
N LEU A 17 -6.34 -5.36 -2.76
CA LEU A 17 -7.59 -6.13 -2.75
C LEU A 17 -8.73 -5.31 -2.15
N GLU A 18 -8.51 -4.62 -1.03
CA GLU A 18 -9.49 -3.73 -0.42
C GLU A 18 -9.91 -2.61 -1.38
N LEU A 19 -8.99 -2.07 -2.17
CA LEU A 19 -9.28 -1.01 -3.14
C LEU A 19 -10.15 -1.52 -4.29
N LEU A 20 -9.89 -2.73 -4.78
CA LEU A 20 -10.74 -3.38 -5.78
C LEU A 20 -12.16 -3.60 -5.23
N GLN A 21 -12.27 -4.14 -4.02
CA GLN A 21 -13.56 -4.37 -3.36
C GLN A 21 -14.33 -3.06 -3.14
N ALA A 22 -13.66 -2.01 -2.67
CA ALA A 22 -14.28 -0.70 -2.46
C ALA A 22 -14.78 -0.08 -3.78
N ARG A 23 -14.08 -0.34 -4.89
CA ARG A 23 -14.47 0.13 -6.21
C ARG A 23 -15.65 -0.66 -6.78
N GLU A 24 -15.68 -1.97 -6.58
CA GLU A 24 -16.82 -2.82 -6.95
C GLU A 24 -18.07 -2.53 -6.10
N ALA A 25 -17.89 -2.14 -4.84
CA ALA A 25 -18.96 -1.77 -3.92
C ALA A 25 -19.49 -0.33 -4.11
N LEU A 26 -19.04 0.39 -5.15
CA LEU A 26 -19.59 1.70 -5.47
C LEU A 26 -21.05 1.58 -5.92
N ASP A 27 -21.96 2.09 -5.11
CA ASP A 27 -23.41 2.12 -5.36
C ASP A 27 -23.93 3.55 -5.64
N GLY A 28 -23.01 4.53 -5.75
CA GLY A 28 -23.33 5.95 -5.91
C GLY A 28 -23.67 6.68 -4.61
N SER A 29 -23.69 5.98 -3.47
CA SER A 29 -23.86 6.61 -2.17
C SER A 29 -22.61 7.41 -1.76
N GLN A 30 -22.82 8.45 -0.97
CA GLN A 30 -21.73 9.21 -0.36
C GLN A 30 -20.88 8.33 0.56
N GLU A 31 -21.50 7.35 1.23
CA GLU A 31 -20.79 6.43 2.12
C GLU A 31 -19.83 5.52 1.34
N ALA A 32 -20.25 4.94 0.22
CA ALA A 32 -19.38 4.14 -0.64
C ALA A 32 -18.22 4.98 -1.19
N TRP A 33 -18.49 6.25 -1.54
CA TRP A 33 -17.45 7.19 -1.96
C TRP A 33 -16.42 7.48 -0.85
N LEU A 34 -16.87 7.73 0.38
CA LEU A 34 -15.98 7.97 1.52
C LEU A 34 -15.15 6.74 1.86
N ARG A 35 -15.74 5.53 1.79
CA ARG A 35 -15.01 4.27 1.97
C ARG A 35 -13.93 4.11 0.91
N LEU A 36 -14.24 4.37 -0.36
CA LEU A 36 -13.25 4.31 -1.44
C LEU A 36 -12.11 5.31 -1.22
N GLN A 37 -12.41 6.54 -0.80
CA GLN A 37 -11.39 7.55 -0.50
C GLN A 37 -10.48 7.10 0.66
N ALA A 38 -11.05 6.58 1.73
CA ALA A 38 -10.30 6.11 2.89
C ALA A 38 -9.38 4.93 2.53
N VAL A 39 -9.86 3.98 1.74
CA VAL A 39 -9.05 2.85 1.25
C VAL A 39 -7.94 3.34 0.31
N SER A 40 -8.26 4.28 -0.58
CA SER A 40 -7.28 4.86 -1.52
C SER A 40 -6.15 5.57 -0.78
N ALA A 41 -6.45 6.37 0.25
CA ALA A 41 -5.44 7.03 1.07
C ALA A 41 -4.54 6.02 1.79
N ARG A 42 -5.10 4.92 2.32
CA ARG A 42 -4.32 3.84 2.93
C ARG A 42 -3.42 3.13 1.92
N ALA A 43 -3.89 2.89 0.70
CA ALA A 43 -3.09 2.29 -0.36
C ALA A 43 -1.91 3.18 -0.76
N THR A 44 -2.12 4.49 -0.89
CA THR A 44 -1.04 5.46 -1.15
C THR A 44 0.00 5.44 -0.04
N ALA A 45 -0.42 5.54 1.23
CA ALA A 45 0.50 5.52 2.36
C ALA A 45 1.30 4.20 2.45
N ALA A 46 0.65 3.05 2.19
CA ALA A 46 1.32 1.77 2.16
C ALA A 46 2.40 1.69 1.06
N GLN A 47 2.14 2.31 -0.09
CA GLN A 47 3.09 2.38 -1.19
C GLN A 47 4.26 3.32 -0.89
N GLU A 48 4.01 4.49 -0.31
CA GLU A 48 5.07 5.43 0.10
C GLU A 48 6.01 4.79 1.14
N ILE A 49 5.45 4.13 2.17
CA ILE A 49 6.24 3.40 3.17
C ILE A 49 7.07 2.29 2.52
N ALA A 50 6.50 1.59 1.54
CA ALA A 50 7.21 0.56 0.78
C ALA A 50 8.40 1.13 0.00
N GLU A 51 8.20 2.25 -0.69
CA GLU A 51 9.25 2.93 -1.46
C GLU A 51 10.36 3.46 -0.54
N GLU A 52 10.02 4.06 0.60
CA GLU A 52 11.00 4.50 1.59
C GLU A 52 11.84 3.33 2.12
N LEU A 53 11.19 2.23 2.53
CA LEU A 53 11.91 1.07 3.08
C LEU A 53 12.82 0.39 2.05
N LEU A 54 12.46 0.42 0.76
CA LEU A 54 13.32 -0.08 -0.31
C LEU A 54 14.52 0.87 -0.58
N CYS A 55 14.30 2.19 -0.53
CA CYS A 55 15.35 3.19 -0.71
C CYS A 55 16.36 3.22 0.44
N TYR A 56 15.89 3.13 1.69
CA TYR A 56 16.76 3.16 2.89
C TYR A 56 17.30 1.78 3.30
N GLY A 57 16.73 0.69 2.76
CA GLY A 57 17.18 -0.68 3.02
C GLY A 57 18.36 -1.15 2.17
N SER A 58 18.80 -0.36 1.18
CA SER A 58 19.97 -0.68 0.36
C SER A 58 21.24 -0.17 1.05
N PRO A 59 22.20 -1.04 1.44
CA PRO A 59 23.46 -0.55 2.01
C PRO A 59 24.15 0.37 0.99
N PRO A 60 24.88 1.43 1.44
CA PRO A 60 25.68 2.22 0.52
C PRO A 60 26.61 1.25 -0.20
N THR A 61 26.46 1.15 -1.52
CA THR A 61 27.44 0.48 -2.36
C THR A 61 28.72 1.29 -2.21
N SER A 62 29.56 0.86 -1.28
CA SER A 62 30.95 1.28 -1.15
C SER A 62 31.63 0.92 -2.46
N ARG A 63 31.60 1.85 -3.40
CA ARG A 63 32.44 1.82 -4.59
C ARG A 63 33.88 1.92 -4.11
N VAL A 64 34.57 0.79 -4.13
CA VAL A 64 36.05 0.73 -4.14
C VAL A 64 36.47 0.80 -5.60
#